data_AF-A0A9E2DGX4-F1
#
_entry.id   AF-A0A9E2DGX4-F1
#
_cell.length_a   1.000
_cell.length_b   1.000
_cell.length_c   1.000
_cell.angle_alpha   90.00
_cell.angle_beta   90.00
_cell.angle_gamma   90.00
#
_symmetry.space_group_name_H-M   'P 1'
#
loop_
_entity.id
_entity.type
_entity.pdbx_description
1 polymer ?
#
loop_
_entity_poly.entity_id
_entity_poly.type
_entity_poly.pdbx_seq_one_letter_code
_entity_poly.pdbx_strand_id
1 'polypeptide(L)'
;MSGILEKDWKKIRAMKDEKLNAVCANILDEINQVIRNKEENNHKAYLKIWDIVNTRDKDVADMFNDLKRSNAVYKLALWYKNGYLTEKELNVFSDETRSIINVLCN
;
A
#
# COMPACT_ATOMS: atom_id res chain seq x y z
N MET A 1 -20.32 -10.98 -7.30
CA MET A 1 -19.01 -10.89 -7.95
C MET A 1 -18.24 -12.16 -7.66
N SER A 2 -17.82 -12.89 -8.69
CA SER A 2 -16.85 -13.98 -8.54
C SER A 2 -15.59 -13.38 -7.91
N GLY A 3 -15.17 -13.92 -6.76
CA GLY A 3 -13.93 -13.48 -6.12
C GLY A 3 -12.71 -13.74 -7.02
N ILE A 4 -11.60 -13.08 -6.74
CA ILE A 4 -10.34 -13.25 -7.48
C ILE A 4 -9.99 -14.74 -7.66
N LEU A 5 -9.40 -15.10 -8.81
CA LEU A 5 -8.94 -16.46 -9.09
C LEU A 5 -7.98 -16.94 -7.99
N GLU A 6 -8.08 -18.22 -7.59
CA GLU A 6 -7.27 -18.77 -6.50
C GLU A 6 -5.76 -18.64 -6.76
N LYS A 7 -5.35 -18.77 -8.03
CA LYS A 7 -3.94 -18.58 -8.44
C LYS A 7 -3.44 -17.17 -8.18
N ASP A 8 -4.30 -16.17 -8.36
CA ASP A 8 -3.96 -14.76 -8.17
C ASP A 8 -4.06 -14.39 -6.68
N TRP A 9 -5.04 -14.94 -5.97
CA TRP A 9 -5.11 -14.84 -4.51
C TRP A 9 -3.84 -15.33 -3.81
N LYS A 10 -3.27 -16.45 -4.26
CA LYS A 10 -2.00 -16.96 -3.72
C LYS A 10 -0.84 -15.98 -3.93
N LYS A 11 -0.78 -15.30 -5.09
CA LYS A 11 0.25 -14.28 -5.38
C LYS A 11 0.11 -13.07 -4.46
N ILE A 12 -1.10 -12.54 -4.29
CA ILE A 12 -1.35 -11.39 -3.39
C ILE A 12 -0.87 -11.73 -1.97
N ARG A 13 -1.24 -12.90 -1.46
CA ARG A 13 -0.80 -13.34 -0.13
C ARG A 13 0.72 -13.46 -0.02
N ALA A 14 1.37 -14.02 -1.03
CA ALA A 14 2.82 -14.19 -1.04
C ALA A 14 3.57 -12.84 -1.02
N MET A 15 3.01 -11.81 -1.64
CA MET A 15 3.61 -10.48 -1.71
C MET A 15 3.27 -9.57 -0.51
N LYS A 16 2.24 -9.92 0.28
CA LYS A 16 1.66 -9.03 1.30
C LYS A 16 2.70 -8.48 2.26
N ASP A 17 3.51 -9.33 2.87
CA ASP A 17 4.44 -8.93 3.93
C ASP A 17 5.61 -8.10 3.36
N GLU A 18 6.08 -8.43 2.15
CA GLU A 18 7.09 -7.63 1.44
C GLU A 18 6.56 -6.22 1.15
N LYS A 19 5.34 -6.11 0.61
CA LYS A 19 4.74 -4.81 0.27
C LYS A 19 4.42 -3.99 1.50
N LEU A 20 3.90 -4.61 2.56
CA LEU A 20 3.68 -3.94 3.84
C LEU A 20 5.00 -3.40 4.40
N ASN A 21 6.07 -4.20 4.37
CA ASN A 21 7.39 -3.77 4.83
C ASN A 21 7.91 -2.57 4.02
N ALA A 22 7.76 -2.60 2.69
CA ALA A 22 8.16 -1.47 1.83
C ALA A 22 7.38 -0.19 2.14
N VAL A 23 6.08 -0.29 2.41
CA VAL A 23 5.25 0.87 2.80
C VAL A 23 5.72 1.44 4.12
N CYS A 24 5.92 0.59 5.12
CA CYS A 24 6.41 1.00 6.44
C CYS A 24 7.80 1.64 6.35
N ALA A 25 8.71 1.09 5.54
CA ALA A 25 10.03 1.67 5.32
C ALA A 25 9.94 3.10 4.76
N ASN A 26 9.10 3.33 3.74
CA ASN A 26 8.89 4.67 3.18
C ASN A 26 8.32 5.67 4.21
N ILE A 27 7.38 5.23 5.07
CA ILE A 27 6.82 6.08 6.13
C ILE A 27 7.89 6.46 7.15
N LEU A 28 8.72 5.49 7.56
CA LEU A 28 9.82 5.73 8.49
C LEU A 28 10.88 6.67 7.89
N ASP A 29 11.15 6.57 6.59
CA ASP A 29 12.04 7.50 5.90
C ASP A 29 11.47 8.92 5.85
N GLU A 30 10.17 9.08 5.62
CA GLU A 30 9.48 10.38 5.68
C GLU A 30 9.60 11.01 7.08
N ILE A 31 9.36 10.23 8.14
CA ILE A 31 9.54 10.65 9.53
C ILE A 31 11.00 11.06 9.79
N ASN A 32 11.97 10.27 9.33
CA ASN A 32 13.39 10.56 9.47
C ASN A 32 13.78 11.88 8.80
N GLN A 33 13.20 12.21 7.64
CA GLN A 33 13.42 13.50 7.00
C GLN A 33 12.92 14.66 7.88
N VAL A 34 11.76 14.52 8.53
CA VAL A 34 11.27 15.54 9.48
C VAL A 34 12.21 15.70 10.67
N ILE A 35 12.70 14.58 11.23
CA ILE A 35 13.63 14.60 12.36
C ILE A 35 14.95 15.29 12.01
N ARG A 36 15.48 15.06 10.80
CA ARG A 36 16.73 15.67 10.30
C ARG A 36 16.58 17.17 10.05
N ASN A 37 15.40 17.62 9.62
CA ASN A 37 15.14 19.01 9.21
C ASN A 37 14.44 19.87 10.27
N LYS A 38 14.29 19.39 11.52
CA LYS A 38 13.51 20.08 12.56
C LYS A 38 14.12 21.36 13.12
N GLU A 39 15.43 21.58 12.90
CA GLU A 39 16.21 22.66 13.54
C GLU A 39 15.95 22.72 15.07
N GLU A 40 15.71 23.89 15.64
CA GLU A 40 15.40 24.08 17.07
C GLU A 40 13.89 23.97 17.39
N ASN A 41 13.04 23.61 16.41
CA ASN A 41 11.58 23.59 16.59
C ASN A 41 11.02 22.18 16.79
N ASN A 42 11.36 21.58 17.94
CA ASN A 42 10.97 20.20 18.29
C ASN A 42 9.44 19.98 18.33
N HIS A 43 8.67 20.96 18.82
CA HIS A 43 7.21 20.82 18.91
C HIS A 43 6.55 20.79 17.51
N LYS A 44 7.00 21.64 16.58
CA LYS A 44 6.51 21.61 15.20
C LYS A 44 6.85 20.31 14.49
N ALA A 45 8.04 19.77 14.72
CA ALA A 45 8.43 18.47 14.18
C ALA A 45 7.58 17.33 14.76
N TYR A 46 7.31 17.36 16.07
CA TYR A 46 6.41 16.41 16.71
C TYR A 46 5.02 16.40 16.07
N LEU A 47 4.39 17.58 15.90
CA LEU A 47 3.07 17.69 15.27
C LEU A 47 3.08 17.19 13.82
N LYS A 48 4.15 17.47 13.07
CA LYS A 48 4.29 16.98 11.69
C LYS A 48 4.42 15.45 11.63
N ILE A 49 5.20 14.85 12.52
CA ILE A 49 5.31 13.38 12.62
C ILE A 49 3.97 12.77 13.00
N TRP A 50 3.24 13.36 13.95
CA TRP A 50 1.91 12.91 14.33
C TRP A 50 0.95 12.91 13.14
N ASP A 51 0.97 13.96 12.31
CA ASP A 51 0.14 14.06 11.11
C ASP A 51 0.49 13.00 10.06
N ILE A 52 1.80 12.78 9.82
CA ILE A 52 2.30 11.71 8.94
C ILE A 52 1.79 10.35 9.42
N VAL A 53 1.99 10.01 10.69
CA VAL A 53 1.57 8.70 11.22
C VAL A 53 0.07 8.50 11.06
N ASN A 54 -0.77 9.49 11.42
CA ASN A 54 -2.22 9.34 11.30
C ASN A 54 -2.72 9.24 9.86
N THR A 55 -2.10 9.96 8.93
CA THR A 55 -2.47 9.90 7.52
C THR A 55 -2.04 8.57 6.92
N ARG A 56 -0.79 8.16 7.16
CA ARG A 56 -0.22 6.95 6.57
C ARG A 56 -0.75 5.66 7.21
N ASP A 57 -1.19 5.69 8.47
CA ASP A 57 -1.88 4.56 9.10
C ASP A 57 -3.20 4.23 8.37
N LYS A 58 -3.94 5.26 7.92
CA LYS A 58 -5.14 5.05 7.08
C LYS A 58 -4.79 4.40 5.76
N ASP A 59 -3.74 4.87 5.08
CA ASP A 59 -3.27 4.26 3.83
C ASP A 59 -2.88 2.78 4.03
N VAL A 60 -2.16 2.47 5.12
CA VAL A 60 -1.78 1.09 5.48
C VAL A 60 -3.02 0.25 5.76
N ALA A 61 -3.99 0.78 6.50
CA ALA A 61 -5.23 0.08 6.79
C ALA A 61 -6.03 -0.22 5.51
N ASP A 62 -6.17 0.78 4.65
CA ASP A 62 -6.87 0.65 3.38
C ASP A 62 -6.17 -0.33 2.45
N MET A 63 -4.84 -0.42 2.48
CA MET A 63 -4.07 -1.35 1.64
C MET A 63 -3.94 -2.77 2.21
N PHE A 64 -3.84 -2.96 3.52
CA PHE A 64 -3.40 -4.24 4.10
C PHE A 64 -4.31 -4.82 5.18
N ASN A 65 -5.05 -3.97 5.91
CA ASN A 65 -5.92 -4.48 6.97
C ASN A 65 -7.09 -5.25 6.37
N ASP A 66 -7.46 -6.31 7.07
CA ASP A 66 -8.54 -7.23 6.69
C ASP A 66 -8.43 -7.79 5.27
N LEU A 67 -7.20 -8.08 4.80
CA LEU A 67 -6.98 -8.66 3.47
C LEU A 67 -7.64 -10.05 3.37
N LYS A 68 -8.69 -10.14 2.56
CA LYS A 68 -9.51 -11.33 2.34
C LYS A 68 -9.72 -11.53 0.84
N ARG A 69 -9.99 -12.76 0.42
CA ARG A 69 -10.18 -13.06 -1.01
C ARG A 69 -11.28 -12.22 -1.69
N SER A 70 -12.34 -11.86 -0.95
CA SER A 70 -13.44 -11.04 -1.45
C SER A 70 -13.06 -9.57 -1.71
N ASN A 71 -12.08 -9.01 -1.00
CA ASN A 71 -11.62 -7.63 -1.17
C ASN A 71 -10.23 -7.52 -1.82
N ALA A 72 -9.59 -8.66 -2.13
CA ALA A 72 -8.21 -8.72 -2.59
C ALA A 72 -7.94 -7.91 -3.87
N VAL A 73 -8.87 -7.89 -4.83
CA VAL A 73 -8.70 -7.12 -6.07
C VAL A 73 -8.67 -5.61 -5.77
N TYR A 74 -9.53 -5.14 -4.87
CA TYR A 74 -9.55 -3.75 -4.45
C TYR A 74 -8.27 -3.35 -3.71
N LYS A 75 -7.82 -4.19 -2.77
CA LYS A 75 -6.55 -3.98 -2.06
C LYS A 75 -5.36 -3.95 -3.03
N LEU A 76 -5.33 -4.86 -4.02
CA LEU A 76 -4.29 -4.90 -5.05
C LEU A 76 -4.30 -3.65 -5.95
N ALA A 77 -5.49 -3.13 -6.30
CA ALA A 77 -5.62 -1.86 -7.01
C ALA A 77 -5.07 -0.67 -6.19
N LEU A 78 -5.31 -0.65 -4.87
CA LEU A 78 -4.70 0.35 -4.00
C LEU A 78 -3.18 0.22 -3.94
N TRP A 79 -2.62 -1.00 -3.92
CA TRP A 79 -1.16 -1.17 -3.99
C TRP A 79 -0.61 -0.60 -5.29
N TYR A 80 -1.27 -0.84 -6.42
CA TYR A 80 -0.86 -0.31 -7.72
C TYR A 80 -0.96 1.22 -7.79
N LYS A 81 -2.11 1.79 -7.39
CA LYS A 81 -2.34 3.24 -7.38
C LYS A 81 -1.35 4.00 -6.48
N ASN A 82 -0.95 3.39 -5.36
CA ASN A 82 0.02 3.97 -4.43
C ASN A 82 1.48 3.62 -4.78
N GLY A 83 1.74 2.95 -5.91
CA GLY A 83 3.09 2.64 -6.39
C GLY A 83 3.81 1.49 -5.68
N TYR A 84 3.11 0.73 -4.84
CA TYR A 84 3.64 -0.44 -4.12
C TYR A 84 3.50 -1.76 -4.89
N LEU A 85 2.76 -1.74 -6.00
CA LEU A 85 2.76 -2.80 -7.00
C LEU A 85 3.27 -2.22 -8.32
N THR A 86 4.35 -2.78 -8.86
CA THR A 86 4.87 -2.35 -10.16
C THR A 86 4.07 -2.94 -11.31
N GLU A 87 4.17 -2.34 -12.49
CA GLU A 87 3.56 -2.89 -13.71
C GLU A 87 4.06 -4.30 -14.04
N LYS A 88 5.36 -4.57 -13.80
CA LYS A 88 5.95 -5.90 -13.99
C LYS A 88 5.31 -6.95 -13.08
N GLU A 89 5.06 -6.60 -11.83
CA GLU A 89 4.41 -7.49 -10.87
C GLU A 89 2.93 -7.67 -11.20
N LEU A 90 2.25 -6.60 -11.62
CA LEU A 90 0.87 -6.63 -12.10
C LEU A 90 0.73 -7.57 -13.30
N ASN A 91 1.72 -7.61 -14.20
CA ASN A 91 1.73 -8.47 -15.39
C ASN A 91 1.81 -9.98 -15.09
N VAL A 92 2.11 -10.38 -13.85
CA VAL A 92 2.08 -11.79 -13.45
C VAL A 92 0.64 -12.26 -13.16
N PHE A 93 -0.31 -11.35 -12.95
CA PHE A 93 -1.71 -11.65 -12.69
C PHE A 93 -2.49 -12.02 -13.97
N SER A 94 -3.65 -12.66 -13.82
CA SER A 94 -4.51 -12.97 -14.96
C SER A 94 -5.06 -11.73 -15.65
N ASP A 95 -5.43 -11.87 -16.92
CA ASP A 95 -6.05 -10.79 -17.72
C ASP A 95 -7.31 -10.23 -17.07
N GLU A 96 -8.13 -11.10 -16.46
CA GLU A 96 -9.33 -10.70 -15.71
C GLU A 96 -8.97 -9.78 -14.53
N THR A 97 -8.01 -10.18 -13.69
CA THR A 97 -7.53 -9.36 -12.56
C THR A 97 -6.95 -8.03 -13.03
N ARG A 98 -6.11 -8.05 -14.08
CA ARG A 98 -5.51 -6.83 -14.63
C ARG A 98 -6.55 -5.88 -15.20
N SER A 99 -7.55 -6.39 -15.91
CA SER A 99 -8.64 -5.59 -16.47
C SER A 99 -9.42 -4.87 -15.38
N ILE A 100 -9.76 -5.55 -14.28
CA ILE A 100 -10.47 -4.93 -13.15
C ILE A 100 -9.59 -3.84 -12.50
N ILE A 101 -8.30 -4.09 -12.29
CA ILE A 101 -7.38 -3.10 -11.72
C ILE A 101 -7.29 -1.85 -12.60
N ASN A 102 -7.15 -2.02 -13.91
CA ASN A 102 -7.11 -0.89 -14.83
C ASN A 102 -8.40 -0.07 -14.78
N VAL A 103 -9.57 -0.70 -14.65
CA VAL A 103 -10.85 0.01 -14.49
C VAL A 103 -10.93 0.78 -13.16
N LEU A 104 -10.40 0.22 -12.07
CA LEU A 104 -10.41 0.85 -10.75
C LEU A 104 -9.39 1.98 -10.59
N CYS A 105 -8.34 1.99 -11.42
CA CYS A 105 -7.25 2.96 -11.36
C CYS A 105 -7.31 4.05 -12.45
N ASN A 106 -8.22 3.92 -13.42
CA ASN A 106 -8.54 4.95 -14.42
C ASN A 106 -9.34 6.11 -13.83
#